data_AF-A0A9P4GIY1-F1
#
_entry.id   AF-A0A9P4GIY1-F1
#
_cell.length_a   1.000
_cell.length_b   1.000
_cell.length_c   1.000
_cell.angle_alpha   90.00
_cell.angle_beta   90.00
_cell.angle_gamma   90.00
#
_symmetry.space_group_name_H-M   'P 1'
#
loop_
_entity.id
_entity.type
_entity.pdbx_description
1 polymer ?
#
loop_
_entity_poly.entity_id
_entity_poly.type
_entity_poly.pdbx_seq_one_letter_code
_entity_poly.pdbx_strand_id
1 'polypeptide(L)'
;PLPPVSTPRLQFANGAQALLYKANRTVPYDWQAPQSDDSIPHDDERRGLYVRQLFAAFLDNSESIDSEKMADWSSAYTEQQIEIVCWKMVGIAEALHTRGPISLGVYDQAKLKLTRASRNLLFSGRITQICQLLRLSKFRCESMMDFEGLEMCVATPDLLISQTKINKRLNAERQKTLVEGRKAMKGKGK
;
A
#
# COMPACT_ATOMS: atom_id res chain seq x y z
N PRO A 1 -14.47 -27.51 -34.73
CA PRO A 1 -13.01 -27.31 -34.54
C PRO A 1 -12.76 -26.08 -33.66
N LEU A 2 -12.14 -26.27 -32.49
CA LEU A 2 -11.67 -25.14 -31.67
C LEU A 2 -10.55 -24.42 -32.42
N PRO A 3 -10.48 -23.07 -32.37
CA PRO A 3 -9.41 -22.34 -33.02
C PRO A 3 -8.05 -22.77 -32.44
N PRO A 4 -6.97 -22.79 -33.26
CA PRO A 4 -5.64 -23.09 -32.77
C PRO A 4 -5.26 -22.05 -31.71
N VAL A 5 -5.12 -22.50 -30.46
CA VAL A 5 -4.62 -21.66 -29.38
C VAL A 5 -3.14 -21.44 -29.67
N SER A 6 -2.76 -20.24 -30.11
CA SER A 6 -1.35 -19.89 -30.23
C SER A 6 -0.72 -19.97 -28.84
N THR A 7 0.13 -20.97 -28.62
CA THR A 7 0.81 -21.10 -27.33
C THR A 7 1.70 -19.87 -27.12
N PRO A 8 1.49 -19.09 -26.05
CA PRO A 8 2.30 -17.91 -25.81
C PRO A 8 3.76 -18.31 -25.59
N ARG A 9 4.69 -17.64 -26.29
CA ARG A 9 6.14 -17.88 -26.15
C ARG A 9 6.63 -17.24 -24.86
N LEU A 10 7.13 -18.05 -23.93
CA LEU A 10 7.78 -17.58 -22.71
C LEU A 10 9.15 -16.97 -23.02
N GLN A 11 9.51 -15.91 -22.30
CA GLN A 11 10.79 -15.21 -22.44
C GLN A 11 11.90 -15.78 -21.54
N PHE A 12 11.54 -16.56 -20.52
CA PHE A 12 12.47 -17.16 -19.56
C PHE A 12 12.31 -18.68 -19.57
N ALA A 13 13.41 -19.42 -19.39
CA ALA A 13 13.38 -20.88 -19.34
C ALA A 13 12.86 -21.42 -18.00
N ASN A 14 12.99 -20.65 -16.92
CA ASN A 14 12.53 -21.04 -15.58
C ASN A 14 12.34 -19.83 -14.65
N GLY A 15 11.78 -20.08 -13.46
CA GLY A 15 11.54 -19.04 -12.45
C GLY A 15 12.82 -18.38 -11.91
N ALA A 16 13.93 -19.13 -11.80
CA ALA A 16 15.19 -18.58 -11.34
C ALA A 16 15.74 -17.51 -12.31
N GLN A 17 15.65 -17.76 -13.62
CA GLN A 17 16.00 -16.75 -14.64
C GLN A 17 15.09 -15.51 -14.56
N ALA A 18 13.78 -15.69 -14.34
CA ALA A 18 12.86 -14.57 -14.17
C ALA A 18 13.18 -13.74 -12.90
N LEU A 19 13.55 -14.39 -11.79
CA LEU A 19 13.99 -13.72 -10.56
C LEU A 19 15.31 -12.97 -10.74
N LEU A 20 16.27 -13.56 -11.45
CA LEU A 20 17.54 -12.92 -11.78
C LEU A 20 17.30 -11.69 -12.67
N TYR A 21 16.43 -11.79 -13.67
CA TYR A 21 16.03 -10.65 -14.49
C TYR A 21 15.36 -9.56 -13.64
N LYS A 22 14.44 -9.92 -12.74
CA LYS A 22 13.81 -8.97 -11.81
C LYS A 22 14.86 -8.23 -10.99
N ALA A 23 15.85 -8.93 -10.45
CA ALA A 23 16.90 -8.33 -9.61
C ALA A 23 17.80 -7.34 -10.38
N ASN A 24 17.97 -7.53 -11.69
CA ASN A 24 18.84 -6.72 -12.55
C ASN A 24 18.08 -5.83 -13.54
N ARG A 25 16.76 -5.66 -13.34
CA ARG A 25 15.92 -4.90 -14.27
C ARG A 25 16.25 -3.41 -14.21
N THR A 26 16.16 -2.74 -15.35
CA THR A 26 16.19 -1.28 -15.38
C THR A 26 14.86 -0.73 -14.85
N VAL A 27 14.93 0.16 -13.85
CA VAL A 27 13.75 0.79 -13.27
C VAL A 27 13.68 2.25 -13.74
N PRO A 28 12.64 2.61 -14.52
CA PRO A 28 12.40 4.01 -14.85
C PRO A 28 12.16 4.80 -13.57
N TYR A 29 12.73 6.01 -13.50
CA TYR A 29 12.64 6.89 -12.33
C TYR A 29 13.30 6.35 -11.06
N ASP A 30 14.30 5.48 -11.19
CA ASP A 30 15.08 5.02 -10.06
C ASP A 30 15.64 6.20 -9.25
N TRP A 31 15.69 6.02 -7.93
CA TRP A 31 16.15 7.02 -6.99
C TRP A 31 16.76 6.34 -5.77
N GLN A 32 17.66 7.05 -5.11
CA GLN A 32 18.29 6.63 -3.88
C GLN A 32 17.73 7.46 -2.72
N ALA A 33 17.55 6.82 -1.57
CA ALA A 33 17.17 7.50 -0.34
C ALA A 33 18.28 8.46 0.14
N PRO A 34 17.99 9.38 1.07
CA PRO A 34 19.01 10.29 1.63
C PRO A 34 20.23 9.54 2.17
N GLN A 35 21.43 9.99 1.81
CA GLN A 35 22.71 9.29 2.02
C GLN A 35 23.17 9.18 3.50
N SER A 36 22.40 9.74 4.44
CA SER A 36 22.72 9.82 5.87
C SER A 36 21.46 9.66 6.72
N ASP A 37 20.69 8.62 6.44
CA ASP A 37 19.48 8.29 7.17
C ASP A 37 19.77 7.31 8.32
N ASP A 38 20.14 7.84 9.48
CA ASP A 38 20.42 7.07 10.69
C ASP A 38 19.18 6.37 11.28
N SER A 39 18.00 6.62 10.69
CA SER A 39 16.75 5.98 11.09
C SER A 39 16.48 4.66 10.35
N ILE A 40 17.32 4.27 9.39
CA ILE A 40 17.28 2.92 8.82
C ILE A 40 17.71 1.92 9.93
N PRO A 41 16.93 0.87 10.23
CA PRO A 41 17.29 -0.06 11.28
C PRO A 41 18.52 -0.91 10.86
N HIS A 42 19.47 -1.07 11.76
CA HIS A 42 20.68 -1.88 11.54
C HIS A 42 20.66 -3.21 12.30
N ASP A 43 19.69 -3.38 13.21
CA ASP A 43 19.52 -4.53 14.07
C ASP A 43 18.03 -4.83 14.27
N ASP A 44 17.74 -6.02 14.81
CA ASP A 44 16.36 -6.50 14.98
C ASP A 44 15.63 -5.78 16.12
N GLU A 45 16.35 -5.19 17.07
CA GLU A 45 15.75 -4.39 18.12
C GLU A 45 15.10 -3.13 17.55
N ARG A 46 15.83 -2.40 16.68
CA ARG A 46 15.31 -1.24 15.94
C ARG A 46 14.20 -1.62 14.98
N ARG A 47 14.32 -2.75 14.26
CA ARG A 47 13.20 -3.25 13.43
C ARG A 47 11.96 -3.49 14.28
N GLY A 48 12.12 -4.13 15.44
CA GLY A 48 11.05 -4.38 16.41
C GLY A 48 10.38 -3.09 16.91
N LEU A 49 11.12 -1.98 17.07
CA LEU A 49 10.52 -0.68 17.39
C LEU A 49 9.58 -0.17 16.31
N TYR A 50 9.95 -0.30 15.03
CA TYR A 50 9.08 0.10 13.92
C TYR A 50 7.90 -0.83 13.73
N VAL A 51 8.10 -2.14 13.92
CA VAL A 51 7.01 -3.13 13.90
C VAL A 51 5.98 -2.81 14.98
N ARG A 52 6.40 -2.51 16.21
CA ARG A 52 5.48 -2.10 17.29
C ARG A 52 4.69 -0.83 16.94
N GLN A 53 5.31 0.15 16.28
CA GLN A 53 4.61 1.36 15.83
C GLN A 53 3.54 1.05 14.80
N LEU A 54 3.87 0.24 13.78
CA LEU A 54 2.92 -0.19 12.75
C LEU A 54 1.79 -1.03 13.33
N PHE A 55 2.11 -1.96 14.23
CA PHE A 55 1.16 -2.83 14.89
C PHE A 55 0.15 -2.02 15.71
N ALA A 56 0.63 -1.09 16.53
CA ALA A 56 -0.24 -0.18 17.27
C ALA A 56 -1.12 0.67 16.35
N ALA A 57 -0.57 1.17 15.23
CA ALA A 57 -1.33 1.94 14.25
C ALA A 57 -2.37 1.11 13.49
N PHE A 58 -2.12 -0.18 13.28
CA PHE A 58 -3.09 -1.10 12.68
C PHE A 58 -4.33 -1.24 13.58
N LEU A 59 -4.11 -1.48 14.88
CA LEU A 59 -5.18 -1.67 15.87
C LEU A 59 -5.92 -0.38 16.24
N ASP A 60 -5.30 0.77 16.00
CA ASP A 60 -5.87 2.08 16.30
C ASP A 60 -6.73 2.59 15.14
N ASN A 61 -8.05 2.53 15.31
CA ASN A 61 -9.02 3.02 14.33
C ASN A 61 -9.65 4.38 14.73
N SER A 62 -9.07 5.07 15.72
CA SER A 62 -9.63 6.31 16.28
C SER A 62 -9.71 7.46 15.27
N GLU A 63 -8.81 7.48 14.28
CA GLU A 63 -8.78 8.47 13.20
C GLU A 63 -9.45 7.98 11.90
N SER A 64 -10.08 6.80 11.93
CA SER A 64 -10.64 6.18 10.73
C SER A 64 -11.70 7.07 10.12
N ILE A 65 -11.52 7.39 8.83
CA ILE A 65 -12.50 8.16 8.07
C ILE A 65 -13.43 7.28 7.24
N ASP A 66 -13.23 5.97 7.23
CA ASP A 66 -14.12 5.01 6.59
C ASP A 66 -15.52 5.00 7.23
N SER A 67 -16.49 4.42 6.52
CA SER A 67 -17.89 4.34 6.98
C SER A 67 -17.99 3.59 8.32
N GLU A 68 -18.82 4.06 9.24
CA GLU A 68 -19.15 3.33 10.48
C GLU A 68 -19.74 1.95 10.21
N LYS A 69 -20.36 1.75 9.03
CA LYS A 69 -20.88 0.46 8.59
C LYS A 69 -19.79 -0.53 8.18
N MET A 70 -18.56 -0.06 8.01
CA MET A 70 -17.44 -0.95 7.75
C MET A 70 -17.13 -1.73 9.01
N ALA A 71 -17.18 -3.06 8.90
CA ALA A 71 -16.88 -3.96 9.99
C ALA A 71 -15.48 -3.66 10.56
N ASP A 72 -15.30 -3.95 11.85
CA ASP A 72 -13.98 -3.88 12.44
C ASP A 72 -13.13 -5.03 11.91
N TRP A 73 -12.24 -4.69 10.98
CA TRP A 73 -11.35 -5.63 10.31
C TRP A 73 -10.47 -6.38 11.32
N SER A 74 -10.13 -5.75 12.45
CA SER A 74 -9.23 -6.33 13.46
C SER A 74 -9.78 -7.60 14.10
N SER A 75 -11.11 -7.76 14.18
CA SER A 75 -11.77 -8.94 14.73
C SER A 75 -11.62 -10.21 13.85
N ALA A 76 -11.28 -10.05 12.58
CA ALA A 76 -11.15 -11.15 11.62
C ALA A 76 -9.75 -11.80 11.63
N TYR A 77 -8.76 -11.18 12.28
CA TYR A 77 -7.37 -11.60 12.23
C TYR A 77 -6.76 -11.68 13.63
N THR A 78 -5.77 -12.57 13.81
CA THR A 78 -5.02 -12.65 15.07
C THR A 78 -3.92 -11.60 15.11
N GLU A 79 -3.46 -11.26 16.32
CA GLU A 79 -2.33 -10.35 16.52
C GLU A 79 -1.07 -10.83 15.79
N GLN A 80 -0.80 -12.14 15.79
CA GLN A 80 0.36 -12.70 15.07
C GLN A 80 0.25 -12.47 13.55
N GLN A 81 -0.95 -12.57 12.98
CA GLN A 81 -1.15 -12.31 11.56
C GLN A 81 -0.87 -10.83 11.22
N ILE A 82 -1.35 -9.91 12.06
CA ILE A 82 -1.10 -8.47 11.90
C ILE A 82 0.39 -8.17 12.04
N GLU A 83 1.06 -8.79 13.02
CA GLU A 83 2.50 -8.63 13.24
C GLU A 83 3.31 -9.09 12.02
N ILE A 84 2.96 -10.22 11.40
CA ILE A 84 3.59 -10.70 10.16
C ILE A 84 3.52 -9.66 9.04
N VAL A 85 2.36 -9.02 8.87
CA VAL A 85 2.19 -7.94 7.88
C VAL A 85 3.06 -6.74 8.23
N CYS A 86 3.13 -6.36 9.50
CA CYS A 86 4.00 -5.27 9.97
C CYS A 86 5.48 -5.55 9.68
N TRP A 87 5.97 -6.76 9.96
CA TRP A 87 7.33 -7.20 9.60
C TRP A 87 7.57 -7.10 8.09
N LYS A 88 6.60 -7.52 7.28
CA LYS A 88 6.69 -7.43 5.82
C LYS A 88 6.80 -5.98 5.35
N MET A 89 6.01 -5.06 5.92
CA MET A 89 6.06 -3.64 5.59
C MET A 89 7.40 -3.00 5.95
N VAL A 90 7.94 -3.30 7.13
CA VAL A 90 9.29 -2.84 7.53
C VAL A 90 10.35 -3.35 6.56
N GLY A 91 10.32 -4.64 6.20
CA GLY A 91 11.26 -5.21 5.24
C GLY A 91 11.17 -4.57 3.85
N ILE A 92 9.97 -4.22 3.38
CA ILE A 92 9.79 -3.46 2.14
C ILE A 92 10.37 -2.06 2.27
N ALA A 93 10.12 -1.36 3.39
CA ALA A 93 10.63 -0.02 3.62
C ALA A 93 12.16 0.00 3.64
N GLU A 94 12.78 -1.00 4.28
CA GLU A 94 14.22 -1.14 4.41
C GLU A 94 14.85 -1.42 3.04
N ALA A 95 14.26 -2.34 2.28
CA ALA A 95 14.72 -2.65 0.94
C ALA A 95 14.58 -1.44 -0.02
N LEU A 96 13.52 -0.65 0.13
CA LEU A 96 13.30 0.56 -0.65
C LEU A 96 14.34 1.64 -0.32
N HIS A 97 14.70 1.79 0.95
CA HIS A 97 15.69 2.77 1.39
C HIS A 97 17.13 2.38 1.04
N THR A 98 17.46 1.09 1.12
CA THR A 98 18.82 0.58 0.87
C THR A 98 19.12 0.33 -0.61
N ARG A 99 18.11 0.00 -1.43
CA ARG A 99 18.30 -0.36 -2.84
C ARG A 99 17.54 0.53 -3.81
N GLY A 100 16.63 1.38 -3.34
CA GLY A 100 15.73 2.16 -4.19
C GLY A 100 14.55 1.34 -4.74
N PRO A 101 13.75 1.93 -5.66
CA PRO A 101 12.57 1.31 -6.28
C PRO A 101 12.79 -0.03 -6.97
N ILE A 102 14.02 -0.40 -7.32
CA ILE A 102 14.35 -1.74 -7.85
C ILE A 102 13.99 -2.87 -6.91
N SER A 103 13.96 -2.60 -5.61
CA SER A 103 13.55 -3.58 -4.60
C SER A 103 12.07 -3.95 -4.67
N LEU A 104 11.23 -3.10 -5.29
CA LEU A 104 9.79 -3.33 -5.40
C LEU A 104 9.49 -4.34 -6.52
N GLY A 105 8.43 -5.13 -6.37
CA GLY A 105 7.78 -5.96 -7.38
C GLY A 105 6.83 -5.20 -8.31
N VAL A 106 6.87 -3.87 -8.34
CA VAL A 106 6.04 -3.04 -9.21
C VAL A 106 6.67 -2.93 -10.61
N TYR A 107 5.90 -3.23 -11.66
CA TYR A 107 6.33 -3.11 -13.07
C TYR A 107 5.59 -1.99 -13.83
N ASP A 108 4.50 -1.49 -13.27
CA ASP A 108 3.75 -0.36 -13.81
C ASP A 108 4.59 0.93 -13.68
N GLN A 109 4.98 1.51 -14.82
CA GLN A 109 5.82 2.70 -14.85
C GLN A 109 5.14 3.94 -14.27
N ALA A 110 3.82 4.06 -14.39
CA ALA A 110 3.07 5.17 -13.80
C ALA A 110 3.13 5.07 -12.27
N LYS A 111 2.98 3.87 -11.72
CA LYS A 111 3.12 3.63 -10.27
C LYS A 111 4.55 3.90 -9.79
N LEU A 112 5.57 3.41 -10.52
CA LEU A 112 6.97 3.68 -10.18
C LEU A 112 7.29 5.18 -10.16
N LYS A 113 6.77 5.95 -11.14
CA LYS A 113 6.92 7.40 -11.17
C LYS A 113 6.38 8.08 -9.91
N LEU A 114 5.27 7.60 -9.36
CA LEU A 114 4.68 8.17 -8.12
C LEU A 114 5.61 8.00 -6.92
N THR A 115 6.37 6.91 -6.85
CA THR A 115 7.31 6.65 -5.73
C THR A 115 8.36 7.74 -5.59
N ARG A 116 8.73 8.41 -6.69
CA ARG A 116 9.74 9.48 -6.70
C ARG A 116 9.35 10.69 -5.84
N ALA A 117 8.05 10.88 -5.58
CA ALA A 117 7.58 11.93 -4.69
C ALA A 117 8.09 11.73 -3.24
N SER A 118 8.26 10.48 -2.80
CA SER A 118 8.72 10.14 -1.44
C SER A 118 10.23 9.88 -1.34
N ARG A 119 11.01 10.18 -2.39
CA ARG A 119 12.45 9.85 -2.46
C ARG A 119 13.31 10.50 -1.36
N ASN A 120 12.88 11.66 -0.86
CA ASN A 120 13.61 12.42 0.16
C ASN A 120 13.14 12.09 1.59
N LEU A 121 12.18 11.17 1.73
CA LEU A 121 11.61 10.80 3.01
C LEU A 121 12.61 9.93 3.77
N LEU A 122 12.90 10.27 5.03
CA LEU A 122 13.65 9.40 5.94
C LEU A 122 12.85 8.13 6.25
N PHE A 123 13.53 7.08 6.72
CA PHE A 123 12.96 5.79 7.07
C PHE A 123 11.90 5.93 8.16
N SER A 124 12.27 6.59 9.26
CA SER A 124 11.34 6.96 10.33
C SER A 124 10.13 7.73 9.81
N GLY A 125 10.35 8.76 8.98
CA GLY A 125 9.28 9.54 8.36
C GLY A 125 8.35 8.69 7.49
N ARG A 126 8.89 7.68 6.79
CA ARG A 126 8.11 6.69 6.04
C ARG A 126 7.24 5.85 6.94
N ILE A 127 7.80 5.31 8.02
CA ILE A 127 7.03 4.54 9.00
C ILE A 127 5.93 5.40 9.62
N THR A 128 6.22 6.65 10.00
CA THR A 128 5.22 7.57 10.54
C THR A 128 4.06 7.80 9.57
N GLN A 129 4.34 8.03 8.29
CA GLN A 129 3.29 8.21 7.28
C GLN A 129 2.49 6.93 7.04
N ILE A 130 3.11 5.76 7.09
CA ILE A 130 2.39 4.48 7.00
C ILE A 130 1.46 4.32 8.22
N CYS A 131 1.95 4.57 9.43
CA CYS A 131 1.12 4.53 10.63
C CYS A 131 -0.09 5.46 10.52
N GLN A 132 0.10 6.69 10.01
CA GLN A 132 -1.00 7.62 9.78
C GLN A 132 -2.02 7.07 8.76
N LEU A 133 -1.56 6.43 7.68
CA LEU A 133 -2.45 5.83 6.70
C LEU A 133 -3.28 4.68 7.28
N LEU A 134 -2.66 3.83 8.11
CA LEU A 134 -3.33 2.69 8.75
C LEU A 134 -4.42 3.16 9.71
N ARG A 135 -4.13 4.15 10.57
CA ARG A 135 -5.14 4.75 11.45
C ARG A 135 -6.30 5.39 10.71
N LEU A 136 -6.01 5.97 9.56
CA LEU A 136 -6.98 6.71 8.75
C LEU A 136 -7.97 5.79 8.01
N SER A 137 -7.60 4.54 7.69
CA SER A 137 -8.43 3.68 6.84
C SER A 137 -8.41 2.21 7.22
N LYS A 138 -9.56 1.74 7.72
CA LYS A 138 -9.89 0.33 7.92
C LYS A 138 -9.78 -0.47 6.63
N PHE A 139 -10.20 0.10 5.50
CA PHE A 139 -10.09 -0.57 4.19
C PHE A 139 -8.63 -0.85 3.84
N ARG A 140 -7.72 0.08 4.14
CA ARG A 140 -6.29 -0.17 3.91
C ARG A 140 -5.76 -1.27 4.80
N CYS A 141 -6.13 -1.28 6.08
CA CYS A 141 -5.76 -2.35 6.99
C CYS A 141 -6.20 -3.73 6.44
N GLU A 142 -7.46 -3.86 6.03
CA GLU A 142 -8.00 -5.09 5.43
C GLU A 142 -7.21 -5.50 4.16
N SER A 143 -7.00 -4.59 3.20
CA SER A 143 -6.21 -4.89 1.99
C SER A 143 -4.77 -5.35 2.31
N MET A 144 -4.15 -4.79 3.36
CA MET A 144 -2.79 -5.17 3.74
C MET A 144 -2.72 -6.59 4.31
N MET A 145 -3.80 -7.07 4.95
CA MET A 145 -3.88 -8.44 5.46
C MET A 145 -3.81 -9.49 4.34
N ASP A 146 -4.32 -9.14 3.15
CA ASP A 146 -4.23 -9.98 1.94
C ASP A 146 -2.96 -9.70 1.12
N PHE A 147 -2.00 -8.96 1.69
CA PHE A 147 -0.78 -8.49 1.03
C PHE A 147 -1.02 -7.63 -0.22
N GLU A 148 -2.24 -7.12 -0.42
CA GLU A 148 -2.61 -6.38 -1.61
C GLU A 148 -2.04 -4.96 -1.56
N GLY A 149 -1.18 -4.61 -2.52
CA GLY A 149 -0.70 -3.24 -2.66
C GLY A 149 0.29 -2.78 -1.59
N LEU A 150 0.81 -3.68 -0.75
CA LEU A 150 1.81 -3.39 0.30
C LEU A 150 2.98 -2.53 -0.17
N GLU A 151 3.54 -2.86 -1.33
CA GLU A 151 4.70 -2.14 -1.87
C GLU A 151 4.38 -0.67 -2.17
N MET A 152 3.21 -0.39 -2.73
CA MET A 152 2.77 0.98 -3.00
C MET A 152 2.32 1.71 -1.73
N CYS A 153 1.77 0.96 -0.76
CA CYS A 153 1.47 1.46 0.58
C CYS A 153 2.74 2.03 1.24
N VAL A 154 3.83 1.27 1.21
CA VAL A 154 5.12 1.66 1.78
C VAL A 154 5.83 2.73 0.93
N ALA A 155 5.75 2.62 -0.40
CA ALA A 155 6.47 3.53 -1.29
C ALA A 155 5.81 4.91 -1.40
N THR A 156 4.50 5.03 -1.22
CA THR A 156 3.74 6.28 -1.42
C THR A 156 2.67 6.56 -0.34
N PRO A 157 2.99 6.47 0.96
CA PRO A 157 1.98 6.58 2.02
C PRO A 157 1.28 7.94 2.04
N ASP A 158 2.00 9.05 1.87
CA ASP A 158 1.41 10.41 1.84
C ASP A 158 0.40 10.62 0.67
N LEU A 159 0.72 10.10 -0.51
CA LEU A 159 -0.19 10.13 -1.65
C LEU A 159 -1.48 9.36 -1.32
N LEU A 160 -1.35 8.19 -0.70
CA LEU A 160 -2.49 7.36 -0.34
C LEU A 160 -3.33 8.01 0.76
N ILE A 161 -2.72 8.69 1.74
CA ILE A 161 -3.43 9.50 2.74
C ILE A 161 -4.29 10.55 2.03
N SER A 162 -3.70 11.29 1.09
CA SER A 162 -4.40 12.33 0.32
C SER A 162 -5.55 11.74 -0.50
N GLN A 163 -5.32 10.60 -1.17
CA GLN A 163 -6.33 9.90 -1.95
C GLN A 163 -7.49 9.39 -1.08
N THR A 164 -7.21 8.81 0.08
CA THR A 164 -8.24 8.33 1.02
C THR A 164 -9.15 9.48 1.45
N LYS A 165 -8.58 10.64 1.79
CA LYS A 165 -9.36 11.84 2.15
C LYS A 165 -10.23 12.35 1.00
N ILE A 166 -9.69 12.41 -0.22
CA ILE A 166 -10.42 12.84 -1.42
C ILE A 166 -11.55 11.85 -1.74
N ASN A 167 -11.27 10.54 -1.71
CA ASN A 167 -12.23 9.50 -2.02
C ASN A 167 -13.42 9.51 -1.06
N LYS A 168 -13.19 9.77 0.23
CA LYS A 168 -14.29 9.97 1.20
C LYS A 168 -15.23 11.10 0.77
N ARG A 169 -14.68 12.27 0.43
CA ARG A 169 -15.49 13.42 -0.01
C ARG A 169 -16.31 13.07 -1.25
N LEU A 170 -15.67 12.49 -2.26
CA LEU A 170 -16.34 12.12 -3.52
C LEU A 170 -17.41 11.05 -3.32
N ASN A 171 -17.18 10.07 -2.43
CA ASN A 171 -18.17 9.05 -2.11
C ASN A 171 -19.39 9.64 -1.38
N ALA A 172 -19.19 10.62 -0.49
CA ALA A 172 -20.28 11.33 0.16
C ALA A 172 -21.13 12.13 -0.84
N GLU A 173 -20.49 12.84 -1.78
CA GLU A 173 -21.19 13.56 -2.86
C GLU A 173 -22.00 12.63 -3.75
N ARG A 174 -21.39 11.52 -4.19
CA ARG A 174 -22.09 10.49 -4.99
C ARG A 174 -23.30 9.94 -4.26
N GLN A 175 -23.18 9.66 -2.96
CA GLN A 175 -24.28 9.15 -2.16
C GLN A 175 -25.43 10.17 -2.07
N LYS A 176 -25.11 11.46 -1.92
CA LYS A 176 -26.11 12.53 -1.94
C LYS A 176 -26.86 12.57 -3.26
N THR A 177 -26.14 12.58 -4.39
CA THR A 177 -26.74 12.56 -5.73
C THR A 177 -27.64 11.33 -5.95
N LEU A 178 -27.21 10.15 -5.49
CA LEU A 178 -28.02 8.92 -5.59
C LEU A 178 -29.33 9.01 -4.78
N VAL A 179 -29.27 9.60 -3.58
CA VAL A 179 -30.48 9.79 -2.74
C VAL A 179 -31.44 10.78 -3.39
N GLU A 180 -30.94 11.90 -3.92
CA GLU A 180 -31.73 12.90 -4.64
C GLU A 180 -32.39 12.32 -5.90
N GLY A 181 -31.63 11.58 -6.71
CA GLY A 181 -32.14 10.89 -7.89
C GLY A 181 -33.25 9.87 -7.55
N ARG A 182 -33.08 9.09 -6.47
CA ARG A 182 -34.12 8.16 -5.99
C ARG A 182 -35.38 8.88 -5.55
N LYS A 183 -35.27 10.05 -4.91
CA LYS A 183 -36.43 10.87 -4.52
C LYS A 183 -37.16 11.42 -5.75
N ALA A 184 -36.42 11.93 -6.74
CA ALA A 184 -36.99 12.44 -7.98
C ALA A 184 -37.72 11.36 -8.79
N MET A 185 -37.19 10.13 -8.83
CA MET A 185 -37.84 8.98 -9.48
C MET A 185 -39.14 8.56 -8.77
N LYS A 186 -39.17 8.57 -7.43
CA LYS A 186 -40.39 8.28 -6.66
C LYS A 186 -41.48 9.36 -6.82
N GLY A 187 -41.08 10.61 -7.06
CA GLY A 187 -42.02 11.73 -7.26
C GLY A 187 -42.69 11.77 -8.64
N LYS A 188 -42.10 11.14 -9.66
CA LYS A 188 -42.64 11.07 -11.04
C LYS A 188 -43.59 9.90 -11.30
N GLY A 189 -43.83 9.05 -10.29
CA GLY A 189 -44.72 7.89 -10.37
C GLY A 189 -46.13 8.12 -9.81
N LYS A 190 -46.57 9.39 -9.69
CA LYS A 190 -47.94 9.77 -9.31
C LYS A 190 -48.61 10.53 -10.44
#